data_AF-A0A7Y4EEM6-F1
#
_entry.id   AF-A0A7Y4EEM6-F1
#
_cell.length_a   1.000
_cell.length_b   1.000
_cell.length_c   1.000
_cell.angle_alpha   90.00
_cell.angle_beta   90.00
_cell.angle_gamma   90.00
#
_symmetry.space_group_name_H-M   'P 1'
#
loop_
_entity.id
_entity.type
_entity.pdbx_description
1 polymer ?
#
loop_
_entity_poly.entity_id
_entity_poly.type
_entity_poly.pdbx_seq_one_letter_code
_entity_poly.pdbx_strand_id
1 'polypeptide(L)' 'MARITNLETCLKNDPQVEDVLIRQLERTKTELSNEPHREIQALNGAIDAAKDVISILAKRYK' A
#
# COMPACT_ATOMS: atom_id res chain seq x y z
N MET A 1 8.60 22.45 7.82
CA MET A 1 7.32 21.91 7.30
C MET A 1 7.55 20.47 6.90
N ALA A 2 6.83 19.50 7.50
CA ALA A 2 6.86 18.14 6.98
C ALA A 2 6.32 18.20 5.54
N ARG A 3 7.14 17.81 4.56
CA ARG A 3 6.69 17.69 3.17
C ARG A 3 5.70 16.53 3.16
N ILE A 4 4.41 16.87 3.21
CA ILE A 4 3.36 15.88 3.03
C ILE A 4 3.43 15.39 1.58
N THR A 5 3.59 14.09 1.41
CA THR A 5 3.57 13.47 0.09
C THR A 5 2.15 13.52 -0.49
N ASN A 6 2.03 13.33 -1.80
CA ASN A 6 0.71 13.25 -2.43
C ASN A 6 -0.12 12.09 -1.86
N LEU A 7 0.52 10.96 -1.51
CA LEU A 7 -0.14 9.83 -0.85
C LEU A 7 -0.74 10.24 0.49
N GLU A 8 0.07 10.86 1.35
CA GLU A 8 -0.38 11.36 2.64
C GLU A 8 -1.49 12.41 2.51
N THR A 9 -1.42 13.27 1.49
CA THR A 9 -2.45 14.27 1.20
C THR A 9 -3.77 13.61 0.77
N CYS A 10 -3.70 12.59 -0.09
CA CYS A 10 -4.87 11.81 -0.50
C CYS A 10 -5.52 11.10 0.69
N LEU A 11 -4.72 10.40 1.52
CA LEU A 11 -5.23 9.68 2.69
C LEU A 11 -5.84 10.61 3.74
N LYS A 12 -5.30 11.83 3.88
CA LYS A 12 -5.85 12.85 4.77
C LYS A 12 -7.19 13.40 4.28
N ASN A 13 -7.32 13.61 2.97
CA ASN A 13 -8.53 14.20 2.39
C ASN A 13 -9.66 13.17 2.22
N ASP A 14 -9.31 11.92 1.94
CA ASP A 14 -10.26 10.83 1.77
C ASP A 14 -9.70 9.53 2.39
N PRO A 15 -10.05 9.26 3.65
CA PRO A 15 -9.64 8.03 4.34
C PRO A 15 -10.15 6.74 3.66
N GLN A 16 -11.19 6.80 2.82
CA GLN A 16 -11.72 5.62 2.12
C GLN A 16 -10.77 5.12 1.01
N VAL A 17 -9.84 5.97 0.58
CA VAL A 17 -8.79 5.60 -0.38
C VAL A 17 -7.84 4.53 0.20
N GLU A 18 -7.73 4.41 1.53
CA GLU A 18 -6.99 3.31 2.20
C GLU A 18 -7.42 1.94 1.65
N ASP A 19 -8.72 1.66 1.69
CA ASP A 19 -9.27 0.37 1.28
C ASP A 19 -9.03 0.08 -0.20
N VAL A 20 -9.09 1.12 -1.05
CA VAL A 20 -8.84 1.01 -2.49
C VAL A 20 -7.38 0.64 -2.76
N LEU A 21 -6.44 1.34 -2.13
CA LEU A 21 -5.01 1.09 -2.31
C LEU A 21 -4.61 -0.29 -1.78
N ILE A 22 -5.14 -0.71 -0.62
CA ILE A 22 -4.89 -2.04 -0.07
C ILE A 22 -5.43 -3.13 -1.00
N ARG A 23 -6.63 -2.97 -1.56
CA ARG A 23 -7.19 -3.95 -2.52
C ARG A 23 -6.37 -4.07 -3.80
N GLN A 24 -5.82 -2.96 -4.31
CA GLN A 24 -4.93 -2.98 -5.47
C GLN A 24 -3.66 -3.78 -5.17
N LEU A 25 -3.05 -3.56 -4.00
CA LEU A 25 -1.86 -4.27 -3.55
C LEU A 25 -2.11 -5.78 -3.35
N GLU A 26 -3.25 -6.16 -2.77
CA GLU A 26 -3.65 -7.57 -2.64
C GLU A 26 -3.85 -8.26 -4.00
N ARG A 27 -4.47 -7.55 -4.94
CA ARG A 27 -4.64 -8.05 -6.30
C ARG A 27 -3.29 -8.28 -6.97
N THR A 28 -2.38 -7.32 -6.88
CA THR A 28 -1.01 -7.45 -7.42
C THR A 28 -0.26 -8.61 -6.78
N LYS A 29 -0.40 -8.83 -5.47
CA LYS A 29 0.20 -9.99 -4.77
C LYS A 29 -0.34 -11.32 -5.29
N THR A 30 -1.65 -11.38 -5.55
CA THR A 30 -2.32 -12.55 -6.11
C THR A 30 -1.84 -12.82 -7.54
N GLU A 31 -1.70 -11.78 -8.36
CA GLU A 31 -1.18 -11.87 -9.73
C GLU A 31 0.29 -12.34 -9.75
N LEU A 32 1.14 -11.78 -8.88
CA LEU A 32 2.55 -12.16 -8.72
C LEU A 32 2.75 -13.61 -8.26
N SER A 33 1.83 -14.13 -7.46
CA SER A 33 1.90 -15.52 -6.96
C SER A 33 1.72 -16.57 -8.06
N ASN A 34 1.18 -16.17 -9.22
CA ASN A 34 0.99 -17.04 -10.37
C ASN A 34 2.19 -17.07 -11.34
N GLU A 35 3.21 -16.23 -11.11
CA GLU A 35 4.39 -16.14 -11.98
C GLU A 35 5.62 -16.79 -11.32
N PRO A 36 6.37 -17.67 -12.00
CA PRO A 36 7.56 -18.30 -11.44
C PRO A 36 8.78 -17.36 -11.50
N HIS A 37 8.82 -16.34 -10.65
CA HIS A 37 9.97 -15.43 -10.51
C HIS A 37 10.86 -15.78 -9.33
N ARG A 38 12.18 -15.61 -9.49
CA ARG A 38 13.15 -15.76 -8.38
C ARG A 38 12.98 -14.72 -7.26
N GLU A 39 12.25 -13.64 -7.54
CA GLU A 39 12.13 -12.47 -6.65
C GLU A 39 10.74 -12.31 -6.03
N ILE A 40 9.81 -13.26 -6.23
CA ILE A 40 8.43 -13.18 -5.69
C ILE A 40 8.42 -12.88 -4.20
N GLN A 41 9.31 -13.51 -3.42
CA GLN A 41 9.36 -13.31 -1.98
C GLN A 41 9.73 -11.88 -1.59
N ALA A 42 10.66 -11.25 -2.32
CA ALA A 42 11.06 -9.87 -2.09
C ALA A 42 9.94 -8.90 -2.50
N LEU A 43 9.28 -9.15 -3.63
CA LEU A 43 8.16 -8.35 -4.11
C LEU A 43 6.95 -8.44 -3.17
N ASN A 44 6.62 -9.66 -2.70
CA ASN A 44 5.56 -9.86 -1.71
C ASN A 44 5.87 -9.15 -0.39
N GLY A 45 7.12 -9.19 0.07
CA GLY A 45 7.56 -8.45 1.25
C GLY A 45 7.44 -6.94 1.08
N ALA A 46 7.76 -6.42 -0.10
CA ALA A 46 7.60 -4.99 -0.42
C ALA A 46 6.12 -4.58 -0.45
N ILE A 47 5.24 -5.43 -0.98
CA ILE A 47 3.79 -5.20 -0.97
C ILE A 47 3.23 -5.16 0.45
N ASP A 48 3.64 -6.11 1.30
CA ASP A 48 3.19 -6.15 2.69
C ASP A 48 3.66 -4.90 3.46
N ALA A 49 4.91 -4.48 3.28
CA ALA A 49 5.43 -3.25 3.86
C ALA A 49 4.69 -1.99 3.36
N ALA A 50 4.32 -1.94 2.09
CA ALA A 50 3.56 -0.82 1.53
C ALA A 50 2.15 -0.72 2.15
N LYS A 51 1.47 -1.85 2.36
CA LYS A 51 0.18 -1.89 3.06
C LYS A 51 0.28 -1.36 4.48
N ASP A 52 1.30 -1.78 5.22
CA ASP A 52 1.52 -1.31 6.60
C ASP A 52 1.72 0.20 6.66
N VAL A 53 2.52 0.77 5.75
CA VAL A 53 2.72 2.22 5.65
C VAL A 53 1.40 2.93 5.36
N ILE A 54 0.61 2.45 4.40
CA ILE A 54 -0.69 3.03 4.07
C ILE A 54 -1.62 3.02 5.28
N SER A 55 -1.72 1.90 6.00
CA SER A 55 -2.58 1.81 7.19
C SER A 55 -2.09 2.67 8.35
N ILE A 56 -0.78 2.80 8.55
CA ILE A 56 -0.22 3.72 9.56
C ILE A 56 -0.58 5.17 9.21
N LEU A 57 -0.40 5.56 7.95
CA LEU A 57 -0.72 6.91 7.48
C LEU A 57 -2.22 7.19 7.57
N ALA A 58 -3.08 6.26 7.16
CA ALA A 58 -4.53 6.41 7.25
C ALA A 58 -5.01 6.56 8.70
N LYS A 59 -4.47 5.77 9.64
CA LYS A 59 -4.76 5.92 11.08
C LYS A 59 -4.31 7.27 11.63
N ARG A 60 -3.20 7.81 11.14
CA ARG A 60 -2.67 9.12 11.57
C ARG A 60 -3.57 10.28 11.16
N TYR A 61 -4.35 10.13 10.09
CA TYR A 61 -5.21 11.18 9.57
C TYR A 61 -6.71 11.00 9.88
N LYS A 62 -7.12 9.88 10.48
CA LYS A 62 -8.41 9.72 11.16
C LYS A 62 -8.43 10.50 12.48
#